data_AF-A0A3D3BKP9-F1
#
_entry.id   AF-A0A3D3BKP9-F1
#
_cell.length_a   1.000
_cell.length_b   1.000
_cell.length_c   1.000
_cell.angle_alpha   90.00
_cell.angle_beta   90.00
_cell.angle_gamma   90.00
#
_symmetry.space_group_name_H-M   'P 1'
#
loop_
_entity.id
_entity.type
_entity.pdbx_description
1 polymer ?
#
loop_
_entity_poly.entity_id
_entity_poly.type
_entity_poly.pdbx_seq_one_letter_code
_entity_poly.pdbx_strand_id
1 'polypeptide(L)'
;MNTLNRRQFMKLMAAAAAAGSIPVISSSHGLANKSAPPRFYDKPMDGDARILHVTDVHGQLLPVYFREPNVNLGVGDAYGRFPHIVGKKFLDANRFESGTPEEYAYTYLNFSEHAEQLGRTGGFAHLKTLLDHLREQAGGRANTLTVDGGDLWQGSATSLWTRGVDMVEASNILGIDVMVGHWEFTYREDEVLSNVALFKGDFIGQNVRVLEDSLFGDDYPALVERFDGRGLYDEDTGHAFQPYVIKEINGARIAVIGQAFPRTANANPREFFPDWSFGIREDDMAELVEQIRGDESPDAVVLVSHNGMDVDVKMAERVPGLNAVFGGHTHDGCPLPVKVKN
;
A
#
# COMPACT_ATOMS: atom_id res chain seq x y z
N MET A 1 -30.55 -2.68 -74.75
CA MET A 1 -30.82 -2.51 -73.30
C MET A 1 -31.25 -3.87 -72.75
N ASN A 2 -30.33 -4.63 -72.14
CA ASN A 2 -30.68 -5.89 -71.50
C ASN A 2 -31.33 -5.60 -70.14
N THR A 3 -32.61 -5.87 -70.03
CA THR A 3 -33.36 -5.74 -68.77
C THR A 3 -33.05 -6.95 -67.87
N LEU A 4 -32.48 -6.68 -66.69
CA LEU A 4 -32.28 -7.69 -65.65
C LEU A 4 -33.63 -8.28 -65.25
N ASN A 5 -33.82 -9.59 -65.45
CA ASN A 5 -35.07 -10.23 -65.04
C ASN A 5 -35.10 -10.46 -63.52
N ARG A 6 -36.31 -10.60 -62.95
CA ARG A 6 -36.54 -10.79 -61.50
C ARG A 6 -35.67 -11.90 -60.88
N ARG A 7 -35.40 -12.97 -61.63
CA ARG A 7 -34.59 -14.11 -61.18
C ARG A 7 -33.10 -13.77 -61.13
N GLN A 8 -32.61 -12.97 -62.08
CA GLN A 8 -31.24 -12.46 -62.07
C GLN A 8 -31.04 -11.42 -60.97
N PHE A 9 -32.03 -10.54 -60.75
CA PHE A 9 -32.01 -9.59 -59.63
C PHE A 9 -31.97 -10.32 -58.27
N MET A 10 -32.80 -11.34 -58.07
CA MET A 10 -32.79 -12.14 -56.84
C MET A 10 -31.48 -12.93 -56.65
N LYS A 11 -30.86 -13.42 -57.73
CA LYS A 11 -29.53 -14.05 -57.67
C LYS A 11 -28.43 -13.04 -57.31
N LEU A 12 -28.53 -11.81 -57.82
CA LEU A 12 -27.60 -10.73 -57.48
C LEU A 12 -27.74 -10.30 -56.01
N MET A 13 -28.97 -10.21 -55.51
CA MET A 13 -29.26 -9.92 -54.10
C MET A 13 -28.81 -11.05 -53.17
N ALA A 14 -29.00 -12.32 -53.56
CA ALA A 14 -28.53 -13.46 -52.80
C ALA A 14 -26.98 -13.55 -52.78
N ALA A 15 -26.32 -13.23 -53.90
CA ALA A 15 -24.87 -13.13 -53.97
C ALA A 15 -24.32 -11.95 -53.15
N ALA A 16 -25.02 -10.81 -53.13
CA ALA A 16 -24.68 -9.66 -52.29
C ALA A 16 -24.90 -9.93 -50.80
N ALA A 17 -25.95 -10.67 -50.43
CA ALA A 17 -26.20 -11.11 -49.06
C ALA A 17 -25.16 -12.13 -48.58
N ALA A 18 -24.74 -13.06 -49.45
CA ALA A 18 -23.64 -13.99 -49.18
C ALA A 18 -22.27 -13.29 -49.10
N ALA A 19 -22.02 -12.27 -49.93
CA ALA A 19 -20.82 -11.45 -49.86
C ALA A 19 -20.79 -10.52 -48.62
N GLY A 20 -21.97 -10.08 -48.15
CA GLY A 20 -22.15 -9.30 -46.91
C GLY A 20 -22.19 -10.15 -45.63
N SER A 21 -22.14 -11.48 -45.75
CA SER A 21 -22.08 -12.43 -44.62
C SER A 21 -20.82 -13.30 -44.63
N ILE A 22 -19.84 -12.96 -45.47
CA ILE A 22 -18.45 -13.27 -45.14
C ILE A 22 -18.15 -12.41 -43.92
N PRO A 23 -17.85 -12.99 -42.73
CA PRO A 23 -17.25 -12.19 -41.68
C PRO A 23 -15.98 -11.66 -42.30
N VAL A 24 -15.98 -10.36 -42.58
CA VAL A 24 -14.75 -9.63 -42.81
C VAL A 24 -13.91 -9.96 -41.57
N ILE A 25 -12.95 -10.85 -41.75
CA ILE A 25 -11.84 -11.08 -40.84
C ILE A 25 -10.99 -9.81 -40.94
N SER A 26 -11.54 -8.72 -40.42
CA SER A 26 -10.91 -7.41 -40.25
C SER A 26 -11.63 -6.71 -39.10
N SER A 27 -11.56 -7.35 -37.93
CA SER A 27 -11.62 -6.67 -36.63
C SER A 27 -11.01 -7.49 -35.49
N SER A 28 -10.20 -8.52 -35.80
CA SER A 28 -9.23 -9.08 -34.84
C SER A 28 -7.96 -8.21 -34.69
N HIS A 29 -8.01 -6.96 -35.15
CA HIS A 29 -6.99 -5.92 -34.91
C HIS A 29 -7.56 -4.70 -34.16
N GLY A 30 -8.73 -4.83 -33.52
CA GLY A 30 -9.37 -3.75 -32.75
C GLY A 30 -9.16 -3.80 -31.24
N LEU A 31 -8.64 -4.90 -30.69
CA LEU A 31 -8.07 -4.96 -29.35
C LEU A 31 -6.57 -5.17 -29.55
N ALA A 32 -5.87 -4.15 -30.05
CA ALA A 32 -4.45 -4.09 -29.74
C ALA A 32 -4.39 -4.15 -28.21
N ASN A 33 -3.79 -5.20 -27.65
CA ASN A 33 -3.37 -5.21 -26.25
C ASN A 33 -2.55 -3.93 -26.09
N LYS A 34 -3.18 -2.87 -25.58
CA LYS A 34 -2.46 -1.69 -25.14
C LYS A 34 -1.81 -2.11 -23.86
N SER A 35 -0.71 -2.86 -23.96
CA SER A 35 0.23 -2.98 -22.85
C SER A 35 0.59 -1.57 -22.41
N ALA A 36 0.95 -1.41 -21.13
CA ALA A 36 1.49 -0.15 -20.64
C ALA A 36 2.54 0.38 -21.64
N PRO A 37 2.60 1.72 -21.87
CA PRO A 37 3.55 2.32 -22.79
C PRO A 37 4.98 1.80 -22.56
N PRO A 38 5.84 1.74 -23.60
CA PRO A 38 7.24 1.40 -23.40
C PRO A 38 7.85 2.31 -22.32
N ARG A 39 8.59 1.72 -21.38
CA ARG A 39 9.24 2.44 -20.27
C ARG A 39 8.27 3.07 -19.25
N PHE A 40 7.03 2.57 -19.18
CA PHE A 40 6.04 3.05 -18.21
C PHE A 40 6.56 3.06 -16.75
N TYR A 41 7.31 2.04 -16.37
CA TYR A 41 7.89 1.91 -15.03
C TYR A 41 9.31 2.49 -14.90
N ASP A 42 9.84 3.15 -15.93
CA ASP A 42 11.18 3.71 -15.86
C ASP A 42 11.23 4.94 -14.98
N LYS A 43 11.94 4.82 -13.86
CA LYS A 43 12.23 5.90 -12.93
C LYS A 43 13.71 5.85 -12.58
N PRO A 44 14.60 6.49 -13.36
CA PRO A 44 16.01 6.67 -12.97
C PRO A 44 16.12 7.36 -11.61
N MET A 45 17.22 7.14 -10.89
CA MET A 45 17.48 7.82 -9.61
C MET A 45 17.33 9.34 -9.75
N ASP A 46 16.63 9.94 -8.79
CA ASP A 46 16.43 11.38 -8.67
C ASP A 46 16.48 11.72 -7.17
N GLY A 47 17.40 12.60 -6.78
CA GLY A 47 17.76 12.84 -5.38
C GLY A 47 18.75 11.82 -4.79
N ASP A 48 18.94 11.90 -3.47
CA ASP A 48 19.98 11.14 -2.75
C ASP A 48 19.50 9.76 -2.29
N ALA A 49 18.21 9.60 -1.97
CA ALA A 49 17.63 8.34 -1.50
C ALA A 49 16.29 8.05 -2.18
N ARG A 50 15.99 6.77 -2.39
CA ARG A 50 14.70 6.31 -2.94
C ARG A 50 13.92 5.52 -1.90
N ILE A 51 12.74 6.00 -1.55
CA ILE A 51 11.80 5.25 -0.71
C ILE A 51 10.77 4.58 -1.63
N LEU A 52 10.64 3.27 -1.50
CA LEU A 52 9.65 2.43 -2.17
C LEU A 52 8.58 2.08 -1.13
N HIS A 53 7.34 2.46 -1.38
CA HIS A 53 6.25 2.26 -0.43
C HIS A 53 5.20 1.30 -1.01
N VAL A 54 4.79 0.34 -0.19
CA VAL A 54 3.66 -0.56 -0.41
C VAL A 54 2.80 -0.56 0.85
N THR A 55 1.50 -0.81 0.74
CA THR A 55 0.58 -0.85 1.89
C THR A 55 -0.69 -1.60 1.50
N ASP A 56 -1.44 -2.08 2.48
CA ASP A 56 -2.80 -2.61 2.29
C ASP A 56 -2.87 -3.72 1.24
N VAL A 57 -1.90 -4.62 1.29
CA VAL A 57 -1.77 -5.74 0.35
C VAL A 57 -2.79 -6.83 0.64
N HIS A 58 -3.24 -6.96 1.89
CA HIS A 58 -4.27 -7.89 2.33
C HIS A 58 -4.05 -9.33 1.84
N GLY A 59 -2.80 -9.82 1.97
CA GLY A 59 -2.47 -11.21 1.67
C GLY A 59 -2.54 -11.61 0.20
N GLN A 60 -2.65 -10.65 -0.73
CA GLN A 60 -2.85 -10.93 -2.16
C GLN A 60 -1.54 -11.34 -2.86
N LEU A 61 -1.17 -12.62 -2.72
CA LEU A 61 -0.01 -13.21 -3.40
C LEU A 61 -0.19 -13.28 -4.93
N LEU A 62 -1.41 -13.51 -5.39
CA LEU A 62 -1.76 -13.64 -6.79
C LEU A 62 -2.34 -12.33 -7.35
N PRO A 63 -2.17 -12.05 -8.66
CA PRO A 63 -2.81 -10.90 -9.27
C PRO A 63 -4.35 -10.96 -9.16
N VAL A 64 -4.97 -9.81 -8.93
CA VAL A 64 -6.43 -9.64 -8.76
C VAL A 64 -6.99 -8.55 -9.69
N TYR A 65 -8.32 -8.51 -9.82
CA TYR A 65 -9.00 -7.34 -10.34
C TYR A 65 -9.43 -6.48 -9.15
N PHE A 66 -8.82 -5.30 -9.01
CA PHE A 66 -9.14 -4.37 -7.94
C PHE A 66 -9.66 -3.07 -8.55
N ARG A 67 -10.89 -2.69 -8.18
CA ARG A 67 -11.60 -1.56 -8.75
C ARG A 67 -11.78 -0.48 -7.68
N GLU A 68 -11.30 0.71 -7.99
CA GLU A 68 -11.47 1.89 -7.14
C GLU A 68 -12.96 2.25 -6.92
N PRO A 69 -13.29 2.86 -5.77
CA PRO A 69 -14.66 3.25 -5.46
C PRO A 69 -15.19 4.29 -6.45
N ASN A 70 -16.47 4.17 -6.82
CA ASN A 70 -17.16 5.19 -7.61
C ASN A 70 -17.77 6.32 -6.77
N VAL A 71 -17.74 6.19 -5.46
CA VAL A 71 -18.22 7.19 -4.50
C VAL A 71 -17.25 7.21 -3.31
N ASN A 72 -16.66 8.37 -3.05
CA ASN A 72 -15.95 8.68 -1.82
C ASN A 72 -16.38 10.09 -1.39
N LEU A 73 -17.09 10.22 -0.27
CA LEU A 73 -17.75 11.45 0.14
C LEU A 73 -16.95 12.17 1.23
N GLY A 74 -16.33 13.29 0.87
CA GLY A 74 -15.74 14.23 1.82
C GLY A 74 -16.79 15.23 2.32
N VAL A 75 -16.74 15.56 3.61
CA VAL A 75 -17.67 16.51 4.27
C VAL A 75 -16.88 17.69 4.83
N GLY A 76 -17.50 18.87 4.82
CA GLY A 76 -16.88 20.11 5.32
C GLY A 76 -15.60 20.41 4.56
N ASP A 77 -14.52 20.64 5.28
CA ASP A 77 -13.22 20.97 4.68
C ASP A 77 -12.71 19.84 3.79
N ALA A 78 -13.07 18.57 4.03
CA ALA A 78 -12.59 17.44 3.21
C ALA A 78 -13.23 17.37 1.81
N TYR A 79 -14.29 18.14 1.55
CA TYR A 79 -15.00 18.13 0.27
C TYR A 79 -14.09 18.53 -0.91
N GLY A 80 -14.00 17.66 -1.92
CA GLY A 80 -13.27 17.95 -3.15
C GLY A 80 -11.74 17.97 -3.01
N ARG A 81 -11.21 17.42 -1.92
CA ARG A 81 -9.77 17.19 -1.70
C ARG A 81 -9.47 15.69 -1.74
N PHE A 82 -8.20 15.32 -1.94
CA PHE A 82 -7.78 13.95 -1.68
C PHE A 82 -8.03 13.60 -0.21
N PRO A 83 -8.49 12.37 0.09
CA PRO A 83 -8.75 11.27 -0.85
C PRO A 83 -10.16 11.26 -1.48
N HIS A 84 -11.03 12.21 -1.13
CA HIS A 84 -12.44 12.26 -1.51
C HIS A 84 -12.74 12.80 -2.93
N ILE A 85 -11.86 12.51 -3.89
CA ILE A 85 -12.10 12.77 -5.31
C ILE A 85 -11.98 11.46 -6.09
N VAL A 86 -12.94 11.19 -6.98
CA VAL A 86 -13.02 9.94 -7.74
C VAL A 86 -13.30 10.20 -9.22
N GLY A 87 -13.03 9.20 -10.06
CA GLY A 87 -13.36 9.22 -11.49
C GLY A 87 -12.72 10.41 -12.22
N LYS A 88 -13.51 11.16 -12.99
CA LYS A 88 -12.97 12.25 -13.83
C LYS A 88 -12.29 13.34 -13.02
N LYS A 89 -12.84 13.70 -11.85
CA LYS A 89 -12.23 14.70 -10.96
C LYS A 89 -10.85 14.25 -10.48
N PHE A 90 -10.68 12.96 -10.21
CA PHE A 90 -9.39 12.38 -9.86
C PHE A 90 -8.40 12.47 -11.02
N LEU A 91 -8.82 12.10 -12.24
CA LEU A 91 -7.96 12.21 -13.43
C LEU A 91 -7.51 13.66 -13.65
N ASP A 92 -8.46 14.60 -13.61
CA ASP A 92 -8.19 16.02 -13.79
C ASP A 92 -7.19 16.56 -12.74
N ALA A 93 -7.34 16.15 -11.46
CA ALA A 93 -6.46 16.56 -10.38
C ALA A 93 -5.03 16.03 -10.52
N ASN A 94 -4.87 14.81 -11.04
CA ASN A 94 -3.56 14.16 -11.25
C ASN A 94 -2.98 14.39 -12.65
N ARG A 95 -3.70 15.09 -13.54
CA ARG A 95 -3.32 15.32 -14.95
C ARG A 95 -3.17 14.02 -15.74
N PHE A 96 -4.02 13.05 -15.46
CA PHE A 96 -4.11 11.81 -16.22
C PHE A 96 -5.09 11.95 -17.37
N GLU A 97 -4.76 11.32 -18.50
CA GLU A 97 -5.64 11.24 -19.67
C GLU A 97 -6.56 10.01 -19.56
N SER A 98 -7.74 10.08 -20.18
CA SER A 98 -8.64 8.93 -20.26
C SER A 98 -8.09 7.83 -21.16
N GLY A 99 -8.45 6.58 -20.85
CA GLY A 99 -7.99 5.41 -21.61
C GLY A 99 -6.53 5.01 -21.35
N THR A 100 -5.91 5.52 -20.29
CA THR A 100 -4.53 5.21 -19.86
C THR A 100 -4.50 4.09 -18.81
N PRO A 101 -3.35 3.41 -18.61
CA PRO A 101 -3.18 2.49 -17.49
C PRO A 101 -3.44 3.15 -16.12
N GLU A 102 -3.18 4.44 -15.98
CA GLU A 102 -3.48 5.21 -14.78
C GLU A 102 -4.99 5.36 -14.54
N GLU A 103 -5.81 5.52 -15.59
CA GLU A 103 -7.27 5.48 -15.47
C GLU A 103 -7.75 4.14 -14.91
N TYR A 104 -7.13 3.03 -15.34
CA TYR A 104 -7.44 1.69 -14.83
C TYR A 104 -7.00 1.48 -13.38
N ALA A 105 -5.77 1.91 -13.04
CA ALA A 105 -5.19 1.69 -11.73
C ALA A 105 -5.82 2.54 -10.63
N TYR A 106 -6.23 3.77 -10.95
CA TYR A 106 -6.65 4.75 -9.95
C TYR A 106 -8.10 5.20 -10.05
N THR A 107 -8.87 4.66 -11.00
CA THR A 107 -10.28 5.04 -11.11
C THR A 107 -11.18 3.87 -11.43
N TYR A 108 -12.46 4.13 -11.20
CA TYR A 108 -13.54 3.23 -11.53
C TYR A 108 -13.98 3.35 -13.01
N LEU A 109 -13.44 4.30 -13.77
CA LEU A 109 -13.89 4.59 -15.13
C LEU A 109 -13.46 3.48 -16.08
N ASN A 110 -14.36 3.04 -16.95
CA ASN A 110 -14.10 2.02 -17.98
C ASN A 110 -13.48 0.71 -17.45
N PHE A 111 -13.67 0.41 -16.16
CA PHE A 111 -12.93 -0.67 -15.48
C PHE A 111 -13.04 -2.03 -16.19
N SER A 112 -14.22 -2.42 -16.65
CA SER A 112 -14.41 -3.70 -17.35
C SER A 112 -13.63 -3.77 -18.67
N GLU A 113 -13.64 -2.68 -19.44
CA GLU A 113 -12.92 -2.60 -20.72
C GLU A 113 -11.41 -2.64 -20.48
N HIS A 114 -10.93 -1.91 -19.48
CA HIS A 114 -9.53 -1.94 -19.07
C HIS A 114 -9.11 -3.30 -18.51
N ALA A 115 -9.95 -3.94 -17.70
CA ALA A 115 -9.67 -5.27 -17.14
C ALA A 115 -9.52 -6.33 -18.23
N GLU A 116 -10.30 -6.25 -19.31
CA GLU A 116 -10.15 -7.12 -20.48
C GLU A 116 -8.86 -6.85 -21.27
N GLN A 117 -8.40 -5.59 -21.33
CA GLN A 117 -7.22 -5.18 -22.10
C GLN A 117 -5.90 -5.33 -21.34
N LEU A 118 -5.88 -4.97 -20.05
CA LEU A 118 -4.70 -4.86 -19.20
C LEU A 118 -4.55 -6.05 -18.25
N GLY A 119 -5.64 -6.79 -18.01
CA GLY A 119 -5.64 -7.94 -17.12
C GLY A 119 -5.56 -7.57 -15.63
N ARG A 120 -5.16 -8.53 -14.81
CA ARG A 120 -5.11 -8.41 -13.36
C ARG A 120 -3.91 -7.59 -12.89
N THR A 121 -4.07 -6.86 -11.80
CA THR A 121 -3.04 -6.04 -11.15
C THR A 121 -2.51 -6.71 -9.88
N GLY A 122 -1.41 -6.19 -9.34
CA GLY A 122 -0.81 -6.71 -8.10
C GLY A 122 -0.20 -8.11 -8.26
N GLY A 123 -0.12 -8.83 -7.13
CA GLY A 123 0.55 -10.12 -7.01
C GLY A 123 2.06 -9.99 -6.77
N PHE A 124 2.60 -10.84 -5.90
CA PHE A 124 3.96 -10.68 -5.37
C PHE A 124 5.05 -10.91 -6.42
N ALA A 125 4.80 -11.77 -7.41
CA ALA A 125 5.75 -11.96 -8.51
C ALA A 125 5.90 -10.67 -9.36
N HIS A 126 4.79 -9.96 -9.61
CA HIS A 126 4.82 -8.68 -10.31
C HIS A 126 5.48 -7.60 -9.46
N LEU A 127 5.09 -7.50 -8.17
CA LEU A 127 5.68 -6.55 -7.23
C LEU A 127 7.19 -6.77 -7.08
N LYS A 128 7.65 -8.02 -6.95
CA LYS A 128 9.09 -8.33 -6.86
C LYS A 128 9.84 -7.86 -8.09
N THR A 129 9.31 -8.15 -9.27
CA THR A 129 9.91 -7.73 -10.55
C THR A 129 10.02 -6.21 -10.64
N LEU A 130 8.94 -5.50 -10.28
CA LEU A 130 8.93 -4.04 -10.29
C LEU A 130 9.87 -3.44 -9.25
N LEU A 131 9.87 -3.95 -8.02
CA LEU A 131 10.78 -3.49 -6.96
C LEU A 131 12.24 -3.69 -7.36
N ASP A 132 12.59 -4.83 -7.95
CA ASP A 132 13.95 -5.08 -8.41
C ASP A 132 14.36 -4.11 -9.53
N HIS A 133 13.48 -3.87 -10.50
CA HIS A 133 13.71 -2.88 -11.56
C HIS A 133 13.92 -1.48 -10.99
N LEU A 134 13.06 -1.04 -10.06
CA LEU A 134 13.18 0.27 -9.42
C LEU A 134 14.43 0.39 -8.54
N ARG A 135 14.89 -0.70 -7.92
CA ARG A 135 16.16 -0.74 -7.17
C ARG A 135 17.35 -0.66 -8.11
N GLU A 136 17.33 -1.39 -9.22
CA GLU A 136 18.38 -1.33 -10.23
C GLU A 136 18.51 0.09 -10.82
N GLN A 137 17.39 0.72 -11.17
CA GLN A 137 17.37 2.09 -11.67
C GLN A 137 17.80 3.13 -10.64
N ALA A 138 17.76 2.80 -9.35
CA ALA A 138 18.31 3.62 -8.26
C ALA A 138 19.83 3.43 -8.07
N GLY A 139 20.47 2.53 -8.82
CA GLY A 139 21.89 2.17 -8.62
C GLY A 139 22.11 1.04 -7.61
N GLY A 140 21.06 0.30 -7.24
CA GLY A 140 21.10 -0.86 -6.37
C GLY A 140 20.41 -0.66 -5.02
N ARG A 141 20.31 -1.75 -4.24
CA ARG A 141 19.56 -1.79 -2.97
C ARG A 141 20.07 -0.82 -1.91
N ALA A 142 21.38 -0.51 -1.90
CA ALA A 142 21.98 0.44 -0.96
C ALA A 142 21.45 1.89 -1.11
N ASN A 143 20.81 2.20 -2.24
CA ASN A 143 20.23 3.51 -2.52
C ASN A 143 18.71 3.53 -2.32
N THR A 144 18.14 2.43 -1.81
CA THR A 144 16.70 2.28 -1.63
C THR A 144 16.33 1.87 -0.22
N LEU A 145 15.18 2.35 0.25
CA LEU A 145 14.48 1.85 1.43
C LEU A 145 13.08 1.38 1.01
N THR A 146 12.72 0.14 1.31
CA THR A 146 11.36 -0.38 1.06
C THR A 146 10.57 -0.41 2.37
N VAL A 147 9.50 0.37 2.44
CA VAL A 147 8.64 0.48 3.62
C VAL A 147 7.24 -0.05 3.34
N ASP A 148 6.64 -0.69 4.34
CA ASP A 148 5.28 -1.18 4.30
C ASP A 148 4.37 -0.45 5.30
N GLY A 149 3.30 0.15 4.79
CA GLY A 149 2.34 0.92 5.56
C GLY A 149 1.47 0.09 6.51
N GLY A 150 1.50 -1.25 6.47
CA GLY A 150 0.68 -2.17 7.25
C GLY A 150 -0.39 -2.88 6.42
N ASP A 151 -1.15 -3.79 7.05
CA ASP A 151 -2.18 -4.61 6.40
C ASP A 151 -1.61 -5.52 5.29
N LEU A 152 -0.49 -6.18 5.58
CA LEU A 152 0.17 -7.11 4.67
C LEU A 152 -0.11 -8.57 5.02
N TRP A 153 -0.04 -8.95 6.31
CA TRP A 153 0.00 -10.37 6.70
C TRP A 153 -1.36 -11.06 6.68
N GLN A 154 -2.45 -10.32 6.74
CA GLN A 154 -3.82 -10.85 6.81
C GLN A 154 -4.55 -10.68 5.46
N GLY A 155 -5.65 -11.41 5.21
CA GLY A 155 -6.61 -11.05 4.16
C GLY A 155 -6.82 -12.09 3.07
N SER A 156 -6.09 -13.20 3.10
CA SER A 156 -6.20 -14.28 2.10
C SER A 156 -6.41 -15.66 2.75
N ALA A 157 -6.80 -16.64 1.93
CA ALA A 157 -7.00 -18.01 2.40
C ALA A 157 -5.70 -18.63 2.93
N THR A 158 -4.58 -18.39 2.24
CA THR A 158 -3.27 -18.92 2.66
C THR A 158 -2.80 -18.26 3.94
N SER A 159 -3.05 -16.96 4.11
CA SER A 159 -2.67 -16.26 5.34
C SER A 159 -3.54 -16.64 6.54
N LEU A 160 -4.80 -17.03 6.31
CA LEU A 160 -5.62 -17.65 7.34
C LEU A 160 -5.07 -19.02 7.77
N TRP A 161 -4.71 -19.88 6.81
CA TRP A 161 -4.27 -21.25 7.08
C TRP A 161 -2.89 -21.31 7.73
N THR A 162 -2.00 -20.38 7.38
CA THR A 162 -0.62 -20.34 7.89
C THR A 162 -0.46 -19.36 9.06
N ARG A 163 -1.55 -18.73 9.51
CA ARG A 163 -1.51 -17.70 10.56
C ARG A 163 -0.56 -16.53 10.21
N GLY A 164 -0.55 -16.13 8.94
CA GLY A 164 0.22 -15.02 8.40
C GLY A 164 1.66 -15.34 8.01
N VAL A 165 2.17 -16.53 8.35
CA VAL A 165 3.57 -16.91 8.11
C VAL A 165 3.93 -16.89 6.62
N ASP A 166 3.00 -17.27 5.73
CA ASP A 166 3.22 -17.20 4.28
C ASP A 166 3.54 -15.77 3.80
N MET A 167 2.86 -14.78 4.37
CA MET A 167 3.03 -13.38 4.05
C MET A 167 4.28 -12.77 4.72
N VAL A 168 4.69 -13.29 5.89
CA VAL A 168 6.01 -12.97 6.47
C VAL A 168 7.13 -13.47 5.54
N GLU A 169 7.03 -14.68 5.01
CA GLU A 169 7.99 -15.19 4.04
C GLU A 169 7.97 -14.36 2.74
N ALA A 170 6.79 -14.00 2.26
CA ALA A 170 6.63 -13.20 1.04
C ALA A 170 7.21 -11.78 1.20
N SER A 171 6.98 -11.11 2.32
CA SER A 171 7.57 -9.80 2.64
C SER A 171 9.10 -9.87 2.77
N ASN A 172 9.63 -10.93 3.37
CA ASN A 172 11.06 -11.22 3.40
C ASN A 172 11.66 -11.40 1.99
N ILE A 173 10.94 -12.07 1.08
CA ILE A 173 11.35 -12.24 -0.32
C ILE A 173 11.30 -10.92 -1.10
N LEU A 174 10.26 -10.10 -0.91
CA LEU A 174 10.21 -8.74 -1.46
C LEU A 174 11.36 -7.87 -0.92
N GLY A 175 11.85 -8.19 0.28
CA GLY A 175 12.86 -7.45 0.99
C GLY A 175 12.27 -6.12 1.46
N ILE A 176 11.21 -6.19 2.25
CA ILE A 176 10.67 -5.04 2.99
C ILE A 176 11.63 -4.76 4.15
N ASP A 177 12.04 -3.51 4.31
CA ASP A 177 13.05 -3.10 5.30
C ASP A 177 12.40 -2.63 6.61
N VAL A 178 11.22 -2.01 6.54
CA VAL A 178 10.46 -1.50 7.69
C VAL A 178 8.96 -1.69 7.45
N MET A 179 8.21 -2.08 8.47
CA MET A 179 6.74 -2.14 8.42
C MET A 179 6.07 -1.74 9.74
N VAL A 180 4.80 -1.36 9.65
CA VAL A 180 3.90 -1.17 10.80
C VAL A 180 2.74 -2.17 10.75
N GLY A 181 1.83 -2.13 11.73
CA GLY A 181 0.74 -3.11 11.84
C GLY A 181 -0.66 -2.52 12.01
N HIS A 182 -1.65 -3.30 11.57
CA HIS A 182 -3.06 -3.13 11.90
C HIS A 182 -3.80 -4.47 11.91
N TRP A 183 -4.11 -5.06 10.75
CA TRP A 183 -4.71 -6.40 10.70
C TRP A 183 -3.75 -7.50 11.14
N GLU A 184 -2.45 -7.22 11.17
CA GLU A 184 -1.44 -8.07 11.81
C GLU A 184 -1.86 -8.44 13.23
N PHE A 185 -2.45 -7.51 13.99
CA PHE A 185 -2.92 -7.72 15.37
C PHE A 185 -4.21 -8.53 15.49
N THR A 186 -4.74 -9.09 14.39
CA THR A 186 -5.84 -10.06 14.45
C THR A 186 -5.38 -11.51 14.51
N TYR A 187 -4.09 -11.74 14.29
CA TYR A 187 -3.44 -12.92 14.84
C TYR A 187 -3.33 -12.75 16.36
N ARG A 188 -3.39 -13.85 17.11
CA ARG A 188 -3.24 -13.77 18.57
C ARG A 188 -1.85 -13.23 18.89
N GLU A 189 -1.73 -12.58 20.04
CA GLU A 189 -0.51 -11.89 20.46
C GLU A 189 0.75 -12.75 20.30
N ASP A 190 0.72 -14.02 20.69
CA ASP A 190 1.83 -14.96 20.52
C ASP A 190 2.18 -15.24 19.05
N GLU A 191 1.19 -15.28 18.17
CA GLU A 191 1.38 -15.44 16.73
C GLU A 191 1.94 -14.15 16.10
N VAL A 192 1.52 -12.97 16.56
CA VAL A 192 2.11 -11.69 16.13
C VAL A 192 3.59 -11.65 16.50
N LEU A 193 3.93 -11.99 17.75
CA LEU A 193 5.32 -12.03 18.20
C LEU A 193 6.15 -13.06 17.44
N SER A 194 5.58 -14.24 17.16
CA SER A 194 6.19 -15.24 16.28
C SER A 194 6.46 -14.69 14.88
N ASN A 195 5.49 -13.99 14.28
CA ASN A 195 5.61 -13.43 12.93
C ASN A 195 6.65 -12.30 12.89
N VAL A 196 6.67 -11.42 13.89
CA VAL A 196 7.71 -10.39 14.07
C VAL A 196 9.10 -11.03 14.26
N ALA A 197 9.19 -12.18 14.91
CA ALA A 197 10.45 -12.92 15.04
C ALA A 197 10.95 -13.51 13.71
N LEU A 198 10.04 -13.89 12.82
CA LEU A 198 10.34 -14.43 11.49
C LEU A 198 10.59 -13.33 10.43
N PHE A 199 10.10 -12.11 10.66
CA PHE A 199 10.30 -10.98 9.77
C PHE A 199 11.76 -10.50 9.83
N LYS A 200 12.38 -10.29 8.67
CA LYS A 200 13.79 -9.87 8.54
C LYS A 200 13.98 -8.37 8.56
N GLY A 201 12.91 -7.60 8.32
CA GLY A 201 12.91 -6.14 8.45
C GLY A 201 12.57 -5.71 9.87
N ASP A 202 12.38 -4.41 10.03
CA ASP A 202 12.00 -3.81 11.30
C ASP A 202 10.47 -3.66 11.40
N PHE A 203 9.85 -4.37 12.35
CA PHE A 203 8.47 -4.10 12.74
C PHE A 203 8.48 -3.01 13.81
N ILE A 204 7.86 -1.87 13.52
CA ILE A 204 7.94 -0.66 14.35
C ILE A 204 6.56 -0.14 14.72
N GLY A 205 6.44 0.55 15.85
CA GLY A 205 5.15 1.08 16.31
C GLY A 205 5.25 1.89 17.59
N GLN A 206 5.44 3.21 17.44
CA GLN A 206 5.54 4.13 18.59
C GLN A 206 4.29 4.14 19.45
N ASN A 207 3.13 3.85 18.85
CA ASN A 207 1.85 3.92 19.51
C ASN A 207 1.32 2.60 20.06
N VAL A 208 2.07 1.49 19.90
CA VAL A 208 1.73 0.20 20.50
C VAL A 208 2.37 0.14 21.88
N ARG A 209 1.55 0.27 22.93
CA ARG A 209 2.03 0.28 24.31
C ARG A 209 1.52 -0.91 25.09
N VAL A 210 2.39 -1.51 25.89
CA VAL A 210 2.02 -2.53 26.87
C VAL A 210 1.16 -1.87 27.94
N LEU A 211 0.07 -2.53 28.33
CA LEU A 211 -0.79 -2.08 29.41
C LEU A 211 -0.04 -2.19 30.74
N GLU A 212 -0.22 -1.21 31.62
CA GLU A 212 0.42 -1.20 32.94
C GLU A 212 0.13 -2.50 33.72
N ASP A 213 -1.13 -2.95 33.74
CA ASP A 213 -1.53 -4.20 34.43
C ASP A 213 -0.75 -5.43 33.92
N SER A 214 -0.40 -5.46 32.63
CA SER A 214 0.35 -6.55 32.01
C SER A 214 1.81 -6.56 32.43
N LEU A 215 2.39 -5.40 32.76
CA LEU A 215 3.77 -5.29 33.25
C LEU A 215 3.94 -5.77 34.70
N PHE A 216 2.86 -5.80 35.50
CA PHE A 216 2.92 -6.26 36.89
C PHE A 216 2.81 -7.78 37.07
N GLY A 217 2.38 -8.51 36.04
CA GLY A 217 2.21 -9.96 36.07
C GLY A 217 3.41 -10.71 35.47
N ASP A 218 3.52 -12.00 35.76
CA ASP A 218 4.58 -12.86 35.20
C ASP A 218 4.25 -13.40 33.80
N ASP A 219 2.96 -13.43 33.43
CA ASP A 219 2.48 -14.08 32.20
C ASP A 219 3.00 -13.37 30.94
N TYR A 220 2.96 -12.03 30.93
CA TYR A 220 3.36 -11.24 29.76
C TYR A 220 4.89 -11.23 29.54
N PRO A 221 5.73 -10.97 30.56
CA PRO A 221 7.18 -11.14 30.42
C PRO A 221 7.57 -12.55 29.96
N ALA A 222 6.94 -13.59 30.50
CA ALA A 222 7.21 -14.97 30.10
C ALA A 222 6.80 -15.26 28.64
N LEU A 223 5.71 -14.66 28.16
CA LEU A 223 5.32 -14.73 26.75
C LEU A 223 6.39 -14.09 25.85
N VAL A 224 6.82 -12.88 26.18
CA VAL A 224 7.80 -12.10 25.42
C VAL A 224 9.17 -12.77 25.40
N GLU A 225 9.60 -13.39 26.50
CA GLU A 225 10.87 -14.14 26.59
C GLU A 225 10.93 -15.29 25.57
N ARG A 226 9.80 -15.92 25.24
CA ARG A 226 9.73 -16.99 24.23
C ARG A 226 10.05 -16.51 22.80
N PHE A 227 10.01 -15.20 22.55
CA PHE A 227 10.22 -14.58 21.24
C PHE A 227 11.42 -13.62 21.24
N ASP A 228 12.41 -13.91 22.08
CA ASP A 228 13.66 -13.14 22.26
C ASP A 228 13.42 -11.67 22.66
N GLY A 229 12.44 -11.41 23.51
CA GLY A 229 12.16 -10.04 23.99
C GLY A 229 11.26 -9.21 23.07
N ARG A 230 10.82 -9.77 21.93
CA ARG A 230 9.87 -9.07 21.05
C ARG A 230 8.53 -8.90 21.75
N GLY A 231 8.01 -7.68 21.75
CA GLY A 231 6.78 -7.32 22.45
C GLY A 231 7.00 -6.45 23.68
N LEU A 232 8.23 -6.35 24.19
CA LEU A 232 8.59 -5.42 25.27
C LEU A 232 9.90 -4.73 24.91
N TYR A 233 9.82 -3.66 24.11
CA TYR A 233 10.99 -2.91 23.67
C TYR A 233 11.57 -2.05 24.81
N ASP A 234 10.71 -1.37 25.55
CA ASP A 234 11.11 -0.48 26.63
C ASP A 234 10.02 -0.47 27.71
N GLU A 235 10.36 -0.96 28.90
CA GLU A 235 9.45 -1.09 30.03
C GLU A 235 9.10 0.27 30.66
N ASP A 236 10.06 1.18 30.75
CA ASP A 236 9.89 2.50 31.38
C ASP A 236 8.89 3.36 30.61
N THR A 237 8.95 3.29 29.29
CA THR A 237 8.03 4.00 28.38
C THR A 237 6.86 3.13 27.93
N GLY A 238 6.85 1.85 28.29
CA GLY A 238 5.82 0.87 27.93
C GLY A 238 5.73 0.56 26.44
N HIS A 239 6.76 0.81 25.64
CA HIS A 239 6.75 0.49 24.21
C HIS A 239 6.82 -1.02 23.99
N ALA A 240 5.86 -1.56 23.24
CA ALA A 240 5.89 -2.97 22.87
C ALA A 240 6.88 -3.25 21.73
N PHE A 241 6.96 -2.32 20.78
CA PHE A 241 7.87 -2.37 19.63
C PHE A 241 8.69 -1.10 19.58
N GLN A 242 9.84 -1.15 18.90
CA GLN A 242 10.68 0.03 18.72
C GLN A 242 9.87 1.16 18.05
N PRO A 243 9.94 2.40 18.55
CA PRO A 243 9.15 3.52 18.03
C PRO A 243 9.61 4.00 16.65
N TYR A 244 10.92 3.92 16.38
CA TYR A 244 11.54 4.32 15.13
C TYR A 244 12.83 3.55 14.88
N VAL A 245 13.36 3.65 13.66
CA VAL A 245 14.69 3.17 13.28
C VAL A 245 15.43 4.21 12.42
N ILE A 246 16.76 4.22 12.49
CA ILE A 246 17.61 5.02 11.59
C ILE A 246 18.11 4.12 10.45
N LYS A 247 17.92 4.55 9.21
CA LYS A 247 18.36 3.86 8.00
C LYS A 247 19.35 4.72 7.23
N GLU A 248 20.52 4.16 6.93
CA GLU A 248 21.51 4.79 6.06
C GLU A 248 21.28 4.35 4.61
N ILE A 249 20.92 5.30 3.75
CA ILE A 249 20.59 5.06 2.33
C ILE A 249 21.42 6.00 1.48
N ASN A 250 22.34 5.46 0.69
CA ASN A 250 23.28 6.24 -0.13
C ASN A 250 23.99 7.37 0.65
N GLY A 251 24.35 7.11 1.91
CA GLY A 251 25.00 8.08 2.81
C GLY A 251 24.05 9.07 3.52
N ALA A 252 22.76 9.10 3.17
CA ALA A 252 21.75 9.87 3.91
C ALA A 252 21.20 9.06 5.09
N ARG A 253 21.04 9.71 6.25
CA ARG A 253 20.42 9.14 7.45
C ARG A 253 18.94 9.50 7.50
N ILE A 254 18.08 8.50 7.38
CA ILE A 254 16.63 8.66 7.42
C ILE A 254 16.09 8.03 8.71
N ALA A 255 15.47 8.83 9.56
CA ALA A 255 14.68 8.33 10.67
C ALA A 255 13.29 7.92 10.20
N VAL A 256 12.90 6.67 10.47
CA VAL A 256 11.62 6.09 10.08
C VAL A 256 10.83 5.81 11.36
N ILE A 257 9.81 6.61 11.62
CA ILE A 257 8.90 6.45 12.76
C ILE A 257 7.73 5.55 12.36
N GLY A 258 7.32 4.66 13.26
CA GLY A 258 6.23 3.72 13.05
C GLY A 258 4.95 4.15 13.73
N GLN A 259 3.84 4.14 13.01
CA GLN A 259 2.50 4.37 13.56
C GLN A 259 1.55 3.26 13.12
N ALA A 260 1.24 2.35 14.04
CA ALA A 260 0.21 1.32 13.87
C ALA A 260 -1.19 1.95 13.87
N PHE A 261 -2.22 1.21 13.42
CA PHE A 261 -3.58 1.73 13.44
C PHE A 261 -4.03 2.09 14.87
N PRO A 262 -4.40 3.35 15.14
CA PRO A 262 -4.64 3.81 16.51
C PRO A 262 -5.95 3.28 17.10
N ARG A 263 -6.84 2.70 16.28
CA ARG A 263 -8.17 2.23 16.68
C ARG A 263 -8.31 0.70 16.61
N THR A 264 -7.21 -0.05 16.64
CA THR A 264 -7.21 -1.52 16.61
C THR A 264 -8.14 -2.14 17.65
N ALA A 265 -8.15 -1.61 18.88
CA ALA A 265 -9.04 -2.09 19.97
C ALA A 265 -10.54 -1.84 19.73
N ASN A 266 -10.89 -0.93 18.83
CA ASN A 266 -12.28 -0.68 18.43
C ASN A 266 -12.69 -1.52 17.22
N ALA A 267 -11.74 -1.81 16.33
CA ALA A 267 -11.97 -2.56 15.10
C ALA A 267 -11.95 -4.08 15.32
N ASN A 268 -11.20 -4.55 16.32
CA ASN A 268 -10.91 -5.97 16.52
C ASN A 268 -11.18 -6.41 17.97
N PRO A 269 -11.51 -7.70 18.20
CA PRO A 269 -11.65 -8.24 19.55
C PRO A 269 -10.38 -8.05 20.39
N ARG A 270 -10.55 -7.46 21.58
CA ARG A 270 -9.44 -7.21 22.52
C ARG A 270 -8.73 -8.49 22.99
N GLU A 271 -9.39 -9.64 22.90
CA GLU A 271 -8.79 -10.95 23.23
C GLU A 271 -7.62 -11.34 22.32
N PHE A 272 -7.45 -10.70 21.16
CA PHE A 272 -6.32 -10.97 20.27
C PHE A 272 -5.03 -10.29 20.73
N PHE A 273 -5.14 -9.21 21.49
CA PHE A 273 -4.03 -8.38 22.00
C PHE A 273 -4.35 -7.93 23.44
N PRO A 274 -4.47 -8.88 24.38
CA PRO A 274 -4.94 -8.56 25.74
C PRO A 274 -4.01 -7.58 26.46
N ASP A 275 -2.72 -7.58 26.13
CA ASP A 275 -1.69 -6.83 26.84
C ASP A 275 -1.27 -5.53 26.14
N TRP A 276 -1.86 -5.22 24.98
CA TRP A 276 -1.53 -4.01 24.21
C TRP A 276 -2.64 -2.97 24.18
N SER A 277 -2.21 -1.71 24.09
CA SER A 277 -3.03 -0.55 23.79
C SER A 277 -2.53 0.16 22.54
N PHE A 278 -3.46 0.79 21.85
CA PHE A 278 -3.24 1.53 20.61
C PHE A 278 -3.83 2.93 20.78
N GLY A 279 -3.22 3.93 20.16
CA GLY A 279 -3.72 5.29 20.23
C GLY A 279 -3.06 6.20 19.21
N ILE A 280 -3.62 7.39 19.02
CA ILE A 280 -3.01 8.37 18.10
C ILE A 280 -1.72 8.97 18.68
N ARG A 281 -1.73 9.24 20.00
CA ARG A 281 -0.59 9.73 20.79
C ARG A 281 0.15 10.89 20.12
N GLU A 282 -0.60 11.96 19.81
CA GLU A 282 -0.07 13.12 19.08
C GLU A 282 1.04 13.83 19.84
N ASP A 283 0.88 14.04 21.15
CA ASP A 283 1.88 14.69 22.00
C ASP A 283 3.16 13.84 22.07
N ASP A 284 3.04 12.53 22.37
CA ASP A 284 4.17 11.58 22.37
C ASP A 284 4.90 11.57 21.01
N MET A 285 4.17 11.64 19.89
CA MET A 285 4.74 11.70 18.54
C MET A 285 5.53 13.00 18.33
N ALA A 286 5.01 14.15 18.78
CA ALA A 286 5.70 15.44 18.68
C ALA A 286 6.99 15.45 19.50
N GLU A 287 6.95 14.94 20.73
CA GLU A 287 8.13 14.79 21.58
C GLU A 287 9.16 13.85 20.95
N LEU A 288 8.72 12.73 20.39
CA LEU A 288 9.59 11.78 19.71
C LEU A 288 10.28 12.40 18.48
N VAL A 289 9.56 13.16 17.66
CA VAL A 289 10.14 13.85 16.50
C VAL A 289 11.16 14.91 16.94
N GLU A 290 10.86 15.67 18.00
CA GLU A 290 11.80 16.63 18.57
C GLU A 290 13.07 15.93 19.07
N GLN A 291 12.92 14.85 19.83
CA GLN A 291 14.02 14.05 20.34
C GLN A 291 14.90 13.49 19.22
N ILE A 292 14.30 12.85 18.21
CA ILE A 292 15.04 12.31 17.05
C ILE A 292 15.84 13.41 16.36
N ARG A 293 15.25 14.60 16.18
CA ARG A 293 15.96 15.72 15.54
C ARG A 293 17.10 16.25 16.39
N GLY A 294 16.94 16.31 17.70
CA GLY A 294 17.97 16.78 18.64
C GLY A 294 19.12 15.79 18.81
N ASP A 295 18.79 14.54 19.10
CA ASP A 295 19.74 13.50 19.51
C ASP A 295 20.39 12.82 18.30
N GLU A 296 19.57 12.45 17.30
CA GLU A 296 20.05 11.70 16.15
C GLU A 296 20.53 12.62 15.02
N SER A 297 19.97 13.82 14.86
CA SER A 297 20.29 14.73 13.74
C SER A 297 20.23 14.05 12.34
N PRO A 298 19.12 13.40 11.96
CA PRO A 298 18.98 12.76 10.65
C PRO A 298 18.75 13.79 9.52
N ASP A 299 19.05 13.40 8.28
CA ASP A 299 18.79 14.21 7.09
C ASP A 299 17.29 14.33 6.80
N ALA A 300 16.52 13.29 7.15
CA ALA A 300 15.06 13.29 7.05
C ALA A 300 14.40 12.49 8.18
N VAL A 301 13.22 12.93 8.61
CA VAL A 301 12.32 12.21 9.50
C VAL A 301 11.05 11.89 8.74
N VAL A 302 10.77 10.61 8.52
CA VAL A 302 9.59 10.13 7.82
C VAL A 302 8.72 9.28 8.73
N LEU A 303 7.41 9.35 8.53
CA LEU A 303 6.44 8.54 9.24
C LEU A 303 5.90 7.46 8.31
N VAL A 304 6.00 6.18 8.70
CA VAL A 304 5.24 5.08 8.10
C VAL A 304 4.02 4.86 8.97
N SER A 305 2.84 5.06 8.40
CA SER A 305 1.59 5.19 9.16
C SER A 305 0.50 4.31 8.64
N HIS A 306 -0.29 3.79 9.56
CA HIS A 306 -1.55 3.13 9.30
C HIS A 306 -2.73 3.87 9.95
N ASN A 307 -2.66 5.19 10.16
CA ASN A 307 -3.78 5.94 10.74
C ASN A 307 -4.98 6.08 9.78
N GLY A 308 -4.70 6.15 8.48
CA GLY A 308 -5.63 6.58 7.43
C GLY A 308 -5.42 8.04 7.02
N MET A 309 -5.65 8.31 5.73
CA MET A 309 -5.21 9.53 5.06
C MET A 309 -5.60 10.85 5.75
N ASP A 310 -6.87 11.03 6.13
CA ASP A 310 -7.30 12.29 6.78
C ASP A 310 -6.65 12.50 8.15
N VAL A 311 -6.41 11.42 8.88
CA VAL A 311 -5.75 11.47 10.19
C VAL A 311 -4.26 11.76 10.00
N ASP A 312 -3.63 11.17 8.99
CA ASP A 312 -2.24 11.43 8.64
C ASP A 312 -2.00 12.87 8.17
N VAL A 313 -2.88 13.40 7.32
CA VAL A 313 -2.86 14.82 6.94
C VAL A 313 -2.95 15.69 8.19
N LYS A 314 -3.85 15.35 9.12
CA LYS A 314 -4.00 16.13 10.35
C LYS A 314 -2.80 16.02 11.28
N MET A 315 -2.21 14.84 11.41
CA MET A 315 -0.98 14.63 12.18
C MET A 315 0.18 15.41 11.57
N ALA A 316 0.34 15.36 10.25
CA ALA A 316 1.36 16.13 9.52
C ALA A 316 1.16 17.65 9.63
N GLU A 317 -0.04 18.16 9.92
CA GLU A 317 -0.26 19.59 10.23
C GLU A 317 0.15 19.95 11.67
N ARG A 318 0.17 18.98 12.58
CA ARG A 318 0.25 19.21 14.03
C ARG A 318 1.54 18.77 14.69
N VAL A 319 2.33 17.92 14.02
CA VAL A 319 3.61 17.39 14.50
C VAL A 319 4.75 18.04 13.71
N PRO A 320 5.39 19.11 14.22
CA PRO A 320 6.46 19.80 13.50
C PRO A 320 7.66 18.90 13.25
N GLY A 321 8.26 19.01 12.07
CA GLY A 321 9.49 18.30 11.75
C GLY A 321 9.29 16.93 11.11
N LEU A 322 8.09 16.54 10.69
CA LEU A 322 7.93 15.43 9.74
C LEU A 322 8.23 15.91 8.31
N ASN A 323 9.10 15.20 7.58
CA ASN A 323 9.43 15.52 6.19
C ASN A 323 8.46 14.86 5.19
N ALA A 324 7.99 13.65 5.49
CA ALA A 324 7.02 12.91 4.67
C ALA A 324 6.24 11.91 5.52
N VAL A 325 5.03 11.59 5.07
CA VAL A 325 4.19 10.51 5.63
C VAL A 325 3.87 9.52 4.52
N PHE A 326 4.12 8.24 4.78
CA PHE A 326 3.75 7.11 3.94
C PHE A 326 2.60 6.38 4.64
N GLY A 327 1.38 6.68 4.22
CA GLY A 327 0.14 6.23 4.88
C GLY A 327 -0.48 4.98 4.25
N GLY A 328 -1.27 4.24 5.03
CA GLY A 328 -2.11 3.12 4.62
C GLY A 328 -3.56 3.25 5.10
N HIS A 329 -4.23 2.12 5.34
CA HIS A 329 -5.56 1.96 5.94
C HIS A 329 -6.75 2.35 5.07
N THR A 330 -6.71 3.53 4.45
CA THR A 330 -7.84 4.05 3.67
C THR A 330 -7.84 3.60 2.21
N HIS A 331 -6.79 2.87 1.79
CA HIS A 331 -6.62 2.31 0.45
C HIS A 331 -6.62 3.39 -0.66
N ASP A 332 -6.17 4.60 -0.36
CA ASP A 332 -6.25 5.71 -1.29
C ASP A 332 -5.12 5.70 -2.33
N GLY A 333 -5.48 5.76 -3.61
CA GLY A 333 -4.52 6.03 -4.67
C GLY A 333 -4.03 7.48 -4.65
N CYS A 334 -2.79 7.73 -4.25
CA CYS A 334 -2.19 9.08 -4.23
C CYS A 334 -0.98 9.19 -5.20
N PRO A 335 -1.19 9.43 -6.51
CA PRO A 335 -0.10 9.54 -7.47
C PRO A 335 0.78 10.78 -7.27
N LEU A 336 0.22 11.83 -6.69
CA LEU A 336 0.92 13.06 -6.32
C LEU A 336 0.90 13.23 -4.80
N PRO A 337 1.98 13.77 -4.20
CA PRO A 337 2.00 14.01 -2.76
C PRO A 337 1.00 15.10 -2.37
N VAL A 338 0.25 14.86 -1.31
CA VAL A 338 -0.56 15.90 -0.66
C VAL A 338 0.36 16.78 0.16
N LYS A 339 0.46 18.05 -0.24
CA LYS A 339 1.27 19.03 0.48
C LYS A 339 0.55 19.50 1.72
N VAL A 340 1.18 19.30 2.87
CA VAL A 340 0.69 19.74 4.17
C VAL A 340 1.55 20.90 4.65
N LYS A 341 0.92 21.90 5.28
CA LYS A 341 1.64 22.99 5.92
C LYS A 341 1.98 22.55 7.34
N ASN A 342 3.28 22.40 7.62
CA ASN A 342 3.85 21.97 8.89
C ASN A 342 4.71 23.11 9.47
#